data_AF-A0A538QIU4-F1
#
_entry.id   AF-A0A538QIU4-F1
#
_cell.length_a   1.000
_cell.length_b   1.000
_cell.length_c   1.000
_cell.angle_alpha   90.00
_cell.angle_beta   90.00
_cell.angle_gamma   90.00
#
_symmetry.space_group_name_H-M   'P 1'
#
loop_
_entity.id
_entity.type
_entity.pdbx_description
1 polymer ?
#
loop_
_entity_poly.entity_id
_entity_poly.type
_entity_poly.pdbx_seq_one_letter_code
_entity_poly.pdbx_strand_id
1 'polypeptide(L)'
;MLGFGKVSCLFCGTRVRRRDARRARNASGAFVCSGCWAQWDKTGRKCTACETPVRGMQDVGMFTDRKGLGHADCGGARVLRA
;
A
#
# COMPACT_ATOMS: atom_id res chain seq x y z
N MET A 1 -19.64 -8.67 -12.95
CA MET A 1 -18.18 -8.51 -12.75
C MET A 1 -17.85 -8.89 -11.31
N LEU A 2 -17.46 -10.15 -11.09
CA LEU A 2 -17.43 -10.81 -9.79
C LEU A 2 -16.10 -10.54 -9.05
N GLY A 3 -16.16 -9.75 -7.98
CA GLY A 3 -15.06 -9.49 -7.03
C GLY A 3 -14.68 -10.69 -6.15
N PHE A 4 -14.50 -11.88 -6.75
CA PHE A 4 -14.28 -13.15 -6.05
C PHE A 4 -12.82 -13.61 -6.11
N GLY A 5 -11.90 -12.73 -5.73
CA GLY A 5 -10.49 -13.08 -5.61
C GLY A 5 -9.95 -12.67 -4.24
N LYS A 6 -9.35 -13.61 -3.51
CA LYS A 6 -8.44 -13.26 -2.42
C LYS A 6 -7.09 -12.85 -3.02
N VAL A 7 -6.51 -11.77 -2.53
CA VAL A 7 -5.17 -11.31 -2.92
C VAL A 7 -4.24 -11.40 -1.72
N SER A 8 -2.96 -11.65 -1.96
CA SER A 8 -1.95 -11.68 -0.90
C SER A 8 -1.46 -10.26 -0.61
N CYS A 9 -1.43 -9.88 0.67
CA CYS A 9 -0.81 -8.64 1.10
C CYS A 9 0.72 -8.74 0.94
N LEU A 10 1.35 -7.74 0.31
CA LEU A 10 2.79 -7.70 0.13
C LEU A 10 3.57 -7.64 1.46
N PHE A 11 3.00 -7.00 2.48
CA PHE A 11 3.68 -6.78 3.76
C PHE A 11 3.55 -7.96 4.72
N CYS A 12 2.33 -8.46 4.96
CA CYS A 12 2.08 -9.53 5.93
C CYS A 12 1.82 -10.91 5.31
N GLY A 13 1.76 -11.03 3.98
CA GLY A 13 1.48 -12.29 3.28
C GLY A 13 0.03 -12.79 3.39
N THR A 14 -0.78 -12.23 4.30
CA THR A 14 -2.17 -12.68 4.52
C THR A 14 -3.02 -12.54 3.26
N ARG A 15 -3.82 -13.57 2.97
CA ARG A 15 -4.82 -13.54 1.92
C ARG A 15 -6.08 -12.81 2.38
N VAL A 16 -6.39 -11.68 1.75
CA VAL A 16 -7.55 -10.84 2.06
C VAL A 16 -8.47 -10.70 0.85
N ARG A 17 -9.74 -10.35 1.05
CA ARG A 17 -10.64 -10.07 -0.07
C ARG A 17 -10.10 -8.88 -0.85
N ARG A 18 -10.10 -8.95 -2.18
CA ARG A 18 -9.56 -7.89 -3.05
C ARG A 18 -10.14 -6.50 -2.76
N ARG A 19 -11.45 -6.40 -2.46
CA ARG A 19 -12.14 -5.15 -2.09
C ARG A 19 -11.64 -4.50 -0.78
N ASP A 20 -11.01 -5.30 0.09
CA ASP A 20 -10.47 -4.85 1.37
C ASP A 20 -8.96 -4.55 1.27
N ALA A 21 -8.39 -4.71 0.06
CA ALA A 21 -7.00 -4.42 -0.26
C ALA A 21 -6.88 -3.15 -1.09
N ARG A 22 -5.70 -2.54 -1.03
CA ARG A 22 -5.29 -1.43 -1.89
C ARG A 22 -4.26 -1.93 -2.89
N ARG A 23 -4.35 -1.49 -4.14
CA ARG A 23 -3.49 -1.95 -5.24
C ARG A 23 -2.51 -0.87 -5.66
N ALA A 24 -1.25 -1.24 -5.87
CA ALA A 24 -0.27 -0.37 -6.51
C ALA A 24 -0.56 -0.21 -8.00
N ARG A 25 -0.50 1.03 -8.51
CA ARG A 25 -0.54 1.37 -9.94
C ARG A 25 0.86 1.33 -10.54
N ASN A 26 1.44 0.14 -10.62
CA ASN A 26 2.66 -0.14 -11.37
C ASN A 26 2.60 -1.53 -12.00
N ALA A 27 3.63 -1.91 -12.75
CA ALA A 27 3.75 -3.23 -13.38
C ALA A 27 3.64 -4.39 -12.38
N SER A 28 4.08 -4.19 -11.12
CA SER A 28 3.98 -5.22 -10.08
C SER A 28 2.54 -5.55 -9.67
N GLY A 29 1.63 -4.57 -9.77
CA GLY A 29 0.22 -4.73 -9.42
C GLY A 29 -0.04 -5.23 -7.99
N ALA A 30 0.92 -5.09 -7.08
CA ALA A 30 0.88 -5.66 -5.74
C ALA A 30 -0.21 -5.05 -4.84
N PHE A 31 -0.60 -5.79 -3.80
CA PHE A 31 -1.73 -5.46 -2.93
C PHE A 31 -1.32 -5.28 -1.46
N VAL A 32 -2.01 -4.39 -0.76
CA VAL A 32 -1.82 -4.09 0.67
C VAL A 32 -3.15 -4.24 1.39
N CYS A 33 -3.21 -5.05 2.45
CA CYS A 33 -4.44 -5.20 3.23
C CYS A 33 -4.75 -3.94 4.06
N SER A 34 -6.02 -3.79 4.45
CA SER A 34 -6.49 -2.72 5.34
C SER A 34 -5.73 -2.66 6.68
N GLY A 35 -5.35 -3.81 7.23
CA GLY A 35 -4.59 -3.91 8.48
C GLY A 35 -3.20 -3.30 8.40
N CYS A 36 -2.38 -3.69 7.41
CA CYS A 36 -1.05 -3.11 7.22
C CYS A 36 -1.11 -1.61 6.92
N TRP A 37 -2.13 -1.19 6.17
CA TRP A 37 -2.36 0.23 5.95
C TRP A 37 -2.71 0.99 7.23
N ALA A 38 -3.64 0.46 8.04
CA ALA A 38 -4.03 1.07 9.30
C ALA A 38 -2.89 1.08 10.33
N GLN A 39 -2.02 0.07 10.29
CA GLN A 39 -0.82 0.04 11.13
C GLN A 39 0.13 1.17 10.76
N TRP A 40 0.40 1.36 9.46
CA TRP A 40 1.21 2.49 8.98
C TRP A 40 0.61 3.85 9.35
N ASP A 41 -0.72 3.95 9.29
CA ASP A 41 -1.48 5.11 9.74
C ASP A 41 -1.20 5.44 11.21
N LYS A 42 -1.27 4.43 12.09
CA LYS A 42 -0.98 4.55 13.53
C LYS A 42 0.48 4.89 13.83
N THR A 43 1.42 4.48 12.99
CA THR A 43 2.85 4.80 13.17
C THR A 43 3.22 6.22 12.69
N GLY A 44 2.24 7.06 12.36
CA GLY A 44 2.45 8.47 12.00
C GLY A 44 2.65 8.72 10.51
N ARG A 45 2.25 7.78 9.64
CA ARG A 45 2.28 7.90 8.17
C ARG A 45 3.63 8.36 7.60
N LYS A 46 4.75 7.86 8.11
CA LYS A 46 6.07 8.26 7.59
C LYS A 46 6.42 7.52 6.30
N CYS A 47 7.09 8.22 5.39
CA CYS A 47 7.67 7.62 4.20
C CYS A 47 8.91 6.80 4.53
N THR A 48 8.99 5.56 4.05
CA THR A 48 10.16 4.69 4.31
C THR A 48 11.41 5.07 3.50
N ALA A 49 11.30 6.02 2.58
CA ALA A 49 12.45 6.52 1.82
C ALA A 49 13.05 7.79 2.43
N CYS A 50 12.22 8.79 2.75
CA CYS A 50 12.66 10.11 3.21
C CYS A 50 12.25 10.45 4.65
N GLU A 51 11.57 9.53 5.35
CA GLU A 51 11.08 9.63 6.74
C GLU A 51 10.11 10.78 7.04
N THR A 52 9.78 11.58 6.03
CA THR A 52 8.86 12.70 6.14
C THR A 52 7.42 12.18 6.25
N PRO A 53 6.55 12.83 7.05
CA PRO A 53 5.14 12.49 7.13
C PRO A 53 4.44 12.60 5.77
N VAL A 54 3.63 11.60 5.43
CA VAL A 54 2.74 11.57 4.27
C VAL A 54 1.40 12.16 4.68
N ARG A 55 0.95 13.18 3.93
CA ARG A 55 -0.30 13.88 4.18
C ARG A 55 -1.33 13.43 3.13
N GLY A 56 -2.48 12.92 3.57
CA GLY A 56 -3.54 12.49 2.66
C GLY A 56 -3.25 11.17 1.93
N MET A 57 -4.29 10.62 1.28
CA MET A 57 -4.23 9.31 0.61
C MET A 57 -3.66 9.39 -0.82
N GLN A 58 -3.71 10.57 -1.45
CA GLN A 58 -3.27 10.76 -2.85
C GLN A 58 -1.75 10.69 -3.01
N ASP A 59 -1.02 11.06 -1.96
CA ASP A 59 0.44 11.06 -1.96
C ASP A 59 1.01 9.68 -1.66
N VAL A 60 0.19 8.68 -1.33
CA VAL A 60 0.70 7.40 -0.84
C VAL A 60 1.21 6.49 -1.97
N GLY A 61 2.49 6.16 -1.88
CA GLY A 61 3.18 5.14 -2.66
C GLY A 61 3.53 3.89 -1.86
N MET A 62 3.89 2.82 -2.57
CA MET A 62 4.39 1.55 -2.01
C MET A 62 5.78 1.21 -2.58
N PHE A 63 6.71 0.83 -1.71
CA PHE A 63 8.06 0.36 -2.03
C PHE A 63 8.10 -1.17 -1.98
N THR A 64 8.42 -1.82 -3.10
CA THR A 64 8.45 -3.29 -3.19
C THR A 64 9.74 -3.88 -2.60
N ASP A 65 10.85 -3.16 -2.72
CA ASP A 65 12.19 -3.52 -2.23
C ASP A 65 12.32 -3.35 -0.72
N ARG A 66 11.91 -2.20 -0.17
CA ARG A 66 11.97 -1.92 1.28
C ARG A 66 10.77 -2.40 2.06
N LYS A 67 9.73 -2.92 1.38
CA LYS A 67 8.43 -3.25 1.97
C LYS A 67 7.92 -2.13 2.87
N GLY A 68 7.73 -0.94 2.28
CA GLY A 68 7.25 0.25 2.98
C GLY A 68 6.16 1.05 2.25
N LEU A 69 5.55 1.99 2.97
CA LEU A 69 4.65 3.02 2.43
C LEU A 69 5.33 4.39 2.52
N GLY A 70 4.96 5.31 1.64
CA GLY A 70 5.53 6.66 1.64
C GLY A 70 4.96 7.55 0.56
N HIS A 71 5.75 8.50 0.07
CA HIS A 71 5.31 9.36 -1.02
C HIS A 71 5.55 8.71 -2.38
N ALA A 72 4.65 8.93 -3.34
CA ALA A 72 4.81 8.39 -4.70
C ALA A 72 6.00 9.04 -5.45
N ASP A 73 6.29 10.31 -5.21
CA ASP A 73 7.43 11.05 -5.76
C ASP A 73 8.79 10.59 -5.19
N CYS A 74 8.78 9.93 -4.03
CA CYS A 74 9.98 9.26 -3.49
C CYS A 74 10.34 7.94 -4.22
N GLY A 75 9.73 7.67 -5.38
CA GLY A 75 9.97 6.45 -6.18
C GLY A 75 9.04 5.29 -5.85
N GLY A 76 8.05 5.49 -4.99
CA GLY A 76 7.03 4.48 -4.65
C GLY A 76 5.91 4.41 -5.68
N ALA A 77 5.29 3.23 -5.84
CA ALA A 77 4.15 3.08 -6.74
C ALA A 77 2.86 3.61 -6.10
N ARG A 78 2.15 4.54 -6.77
CA ARG A 78 0.90 5.13 -6.28
C ARG A 78 -0.12 4.05 -5.92
N VAL A 79 -0.76 4.18 -4.78
CA VAL A 79 -1.75 3.21 -4.30
C VAL A 79 -3.17 3.67 -4.60
N LEU A 80 -4.01 2.77 -5.10
CA LEU A 80 -5.46 2.96 -5.23
C LEU A 80 -6.24 2.04 -4.32
N ARG A 81 -7.43 2.50 -3.90
CA ARG A 81 -8.44 1.61 -3.35
C ARG A 81 -8.97 0.70 -4.47
N ALA A 82 -8.95 -0.61 -4.26
CA ALA A 82 -9.40 -1.61 -5.23
C ALA A 82 -10.92 -1.82 -5.16
#